data_AF-A0AA87U287-F1
#
_entry.id   AF-A0AA87U287-F1
#
_cell.length_a   1.000
_cell.length_b   1.000
_cell.length_c   1.000
_cell.angle_alpha   90.00
_cell.angle_beta   90.00
_cell.angle_gamma   90.00
#
_symmetry.space_group_name_H-M   'P 1'
#
loop_
_entity.id
_entity.type
_entity.pdbx_description
1 polymer ?
#
loop_
_entity_poly.entity_id
_entity_poly.type
_entity_poly.pdbx_seq_one_letter_code
_entity_poly.pdbx_strand_id
1 'polypeptide(L)'
;MKKITFPKEEKAAIVVRLQKYFADELDQTIGTLPAEFLLDFFTTEIGPHFYNQGLRDAHAALMTKMEDFGEAIYLLEREAEKR
;
A
#
# COMPACT_ATOMS: atom_id res chain seq x y z
N MET A 1 -5.57 -3.98 -12.49
CA MET A 1 -5.60 -3.23 -11.22
C MET A 1 -6.71 -2.19 -11.32
N LYS A 2 -7.57 -2.02 -10.31
CA LYS A 2 -8.45 -0.84 -10.29
C LYS A 2 -7.57 0.40 -10.20
N LYS A 3 -7.93 1.46 -10.92
CA LYS A 3 -7.22 2.73 -10.82
C LYS A 3 -7.24 3.17 -9.36
N ILE A 4 -6.06 3.44 -8.78
CA ILE A 4 -5.98 4.02 -7.44
C ILE A 4 -6.48 5.46 -7.60
N THR A 5 -7.58 5.78 -6.92
CA THR A 5 -8.21 7.10 -6.99
C THR A 5 -8.55 7.56 -5.58
N PHE A 6 -8.25 8.81 -5.29
CA PHE A 6 -8.66 9.44 -4.04
C PHE A 6 -10.10 9.96 -4.15
N PRO A 7 -10.89 9.86 -3.07
CA PRO A 7 -12.07 10.69 -2.89
C PRO A 7 -11.74 12.17 -3.08
N LYS A 8 -12.73 12.97 -3.51
CA LYS A 8 -12.52 14.37 -3.89
C LYS A 8 -11.93 15.20 -2.74
N GLU A 9 -12.43 14.98 -1.54
CA GLU A 9 -12.01 15.66 -0.31
C GLU A 9 -10.56 15.31 0.05
N GLU A 10 -10.20 14.04 -0.08
CA GLU A 10 -8.84 13.56 0.19
C GLU A 10 -7.85 14.07 -0.86
N LYS A 11 -8.23 14.06 -2.15
CA LYS A 11 -7.42 14.64 -3.23
C LYS A 11 -7.12 16.12 -2.96
N ALA A 12 -8.13 16.91 -2.59
CA ALA A 12 -7.96 18.32 -2.27
C ALA A 12 -7.00 18.54 -1.08
N ALA A 13 -7.12 17.73 -0.03
CA ALA A 13 -6.23 17.80 1.12
C ALA A 13 -4.77 17.47 0.76
N ILE A 14 -4.55 16.45 -0.10
CA ILE A 14 -3.21 16.10 -0.58
C ILE A 14 -2.63 17.23 -1.45
N VAL A 15 -3.43 17.81 -2.34
CA VAL A 15 -3.02 18.93 -3.21
C VAL A 15 -2.52 20.10 -2.38
N VAL A 16 -3.26 20.50 -1.32
CA VAL A 16 -2.82 21.57 -0.41
C VAL A 16 -1.48 21.23 0.25
N ARG A 17 -1.28 19.98 0.68
CA ARG A 17 0.01 19.55 1.24
C ARG A 17 1.14 19.60 0.22
N LEU A 18 0.87 19.22 -1.03
CA LEU A 18 1.85 19.28 -2.11
C LEU A 18 2.27 20.74 -2.40
N GLN A 19 1.29 21.65 -2.51
CA GLN A 19 1.55 23.08 -2.68
C GLN A 19 2.42 23.63 -1.54
N LYS A 20 2.09 23.26 -0.30
CA LYS A 20 2.87 23.65 0.88
C LYS A 20 4.30 23.12 0.83
N TYR A 21 4.49 21.84 0.49
CA TYR A 21 5.84 21.28 0.37
C TYR A 21 6.68 22.01 -0.68
N PHE A 22 6.10 22.32 -1.84
CA PHE A 22 6.80 23.08 -2.88
C PHE A 22 7.19 24.48 -2.41
N ALA A 23 6.32 25.16 -1.67
CA ALA A 23 6.61 26.49 -1.13
C ALA A 23 7.70 26.42 -0.04
N ASP A 24 7.56 25.51 0.92
CA ASP A 24 8.40 25.44 2.11
C ASP A 24 9.80 24.85 1.80
N GLU A 25 9.88 23.82 0.95
CA GLU A 25 11.11 23.05 0.72
C GLU A 25 11.81 23.39 -0.60
N LEU A 26 11.08 23.91 -1.59
CA LEU A 26 11.60 24.16 -2.94
C LEU A 26 11.57 25.64 -3.34
N ASP A 27 11.06 26.53 -2.47
CA ASP A 27 10.84 27.96 -2.73
C ASP A 27 10.03 28.21 -4.02
N GLN A 28 9.08 27.31 -4.31
CA GLN A 28 8.24 27.35 -5.50
C GLN A 28 6.76 27.37 -5.13
N THR A 29 6.04 28.41 -5.56
CA THR A 29 4.59 28.43 -5.43
C THR A 29 3.94 27.79 -6.65
N ILE A 30 3.21 26.70 -6.45
CA ILE A 30 2.42 26.05 -7.51
C ILE A 30 0.92 26.20 -7.27
N GLY A 31 0.18 26.41 -8.35
CA GLY A 31 -1.29 26.46 -8.31
C GLY A 31 -1.93 25.08 -8.09
N THR A 32 -3.24 25.07 -7.85
CA THR A 32 -4.01 23.84 -7.59
C THR A 32 -3.94 22.87 -8.77
N LEU A 33 -4.11 23.35 -10.01
CA LEU A 33 -4.14 22.49 -11.19
C LEU A 33 -2.78 21.79 -11.45
N PRO A 34 -1.61 22.49 -11.46
CA PRO A 34 -0.31 21.81 -11.51
C PRO A 34 -0.10 20.79 -10.39
N ALA A 35 -0.53 21.12 -9.17
CA ALA A 35 -0.42 20.20 -8.04
C ALA A 35 -1.31 18.95 -8.20
N GLU A 36 -2.52 19.09 -8.75
CA GLU A 36 -3.37 17.96 -9.11
C GLU A 36 -2.73 17.06 -10.16
N PHE A 37 -2.11 17.64 -11.20
CA PHE A 37 -1.42 16.86 -12.23
C PHE A 37 -0.20 16.11 -11.68
N LEU A 38 0.56 16.74 -10.79
CA LEU A 38 1.68 16.07 -10.11
C LEU A 38 1.19 14.90 -9.25
N LEU A 39 0.09 15.09 -8.50
CA LEU A 39 -0.52 14.01 -7.72
C LEU A 39 -1.00 12.86 -8.63
N ASP A 40 -1.64 13.17 -9.74
CA ASP A 40 -2.11 12.16 -10.70
C ASP A 40 -0.94 11.41 -11.35
N PHE A 41 0.17 12.10 -11.65
CA PHE A 41 1.42 11.51 -12.13
C PHE A 41 2.00 10.54 -11.10
N PHE A 42 2.20 10.96 -9.84
CA PHE A 42 2.73 10.08 -8.80
C PHE A 42 1.83 8.87 -8.52
N THR A 43 0.52 9.08 -8.53
CA THR A 43 -0.44 7.97 -8.31
C THR A 43 -0.36 6.94 -9.42
N THR A 44 -0.12 7.38 -10.66
CA THR A 44 -0.04 6.49 -11.84
C THR A 44 1.31 5.78 -11.91
N GLU A 45 2.41 6.51 -11.74
CA GLU A 45 3.76 5.96 -11.93
C GLU A 45 4.29 5.26 -10.68
N ILE A 46 4.02 5.78 -9.48
CA ILE A 46 4.62 5.29 -8.23
C ILE A 46 3.62 4.43 -7.43
N GLY A 47 2.33 4.77 -7.49
CA GLY A 47 1.25 4.08 -6.75
C GLY A 47 1.26 2.54 -6.88
N PRO A 48 1.40 1.95 -8.09
CA PRO A 48 1.44 0.50 -8.26
C PRO A 48 2.59 -0.17 -7.51
N HIS A 49 3.74 0.49 -7.37
CA HIS A 49 4.89 -0.09 -6.68
C HIS A 49 4.63 -0.25 -5.18
N PHE A 50 4.12 0.80 -4.53
CA PHE A 50 3.75 0.73 -3.12
C PHE A 50 2.61 -0.25 -2.87
N TYR A 51 1.59 -0.27 -3.74
CA TYR A 51 0.48 -1.22 -3.62
C TYR A 51 0.95 -2.67 -3.72
N ASN A 52 1.78 -2.98 -4.72
CA ASN A 52 2.32 -4.32 -4.91
C ASN A 52 3.25 -4.74 -3.77
N GLN A 53 4.05 -3.82 -3.23
CA GLN A 53 4.87 -4.11 -2.05
C GLN A 53 3.98 -4.45 -0.85
N GLY A 54 2.96 -3.65 -0.56
CA GLY A 54 2.03 -3.93 0.53
C GLY A 54 1.30 -5.27 0.38
N LEU A 55 0.93 -5.66 -0.84
CA LEU A 55 0.35 -6.98 -1.10
C LEU A 55 1.34 -8.12 -0.84
N ARG A 56 2.61 -7.95 -1.23
CA ARG A 56 3.66 -8.96 -0.96
C ARG A 56 3.90 -9.10 0.53
N ASP A 57 3.95 -7.99 1.25
CA ASP A 57 4.15 -7.99 2.70
C ASP A 57 2.97 -8.68 3.41
N ALA A 58 1.73 -8.38 3.00
CA ALA A 58 0.53 -9.04 3.51
C ALA A 58 0.53 -10.56 3.21
N HIS A 59 0.93 -10.94 2.00
CA HIS A 59 1.04 -12.35 1.62
C HIS A 59 2.12 -13.08 2.44
N ALA A 60 3.29 -12.46 2.65
CA ALA A 60 4.34 -13.02 3.49
C ALA A 60 3.86 -13.23 4.93
N ALA A 61 3.21 -12.22 5.52
CA ALA A 61 2.65 -12.34 6.86
C ALA A 61 1.61 -13.46 6.99
N LEU A 62 0.76 -13.63 5.98
CA LEU A 62 -0.21 -14.73 5.92
C LEU A 62 0.50 -16.09 5.85
N MET A 63 1.51 -16.23 5.00
CA MET A 63 2.23 -17.50 4.82
C MET A 63 2.89 -17.96 6.12
N THR A 64 3.53 -17.05 6.86
CA THR A 64 4.07 -17.36 8.19
C THR A 64 3.00 -17.90 9.14
N LYS A 65 1.79 -17.32 9.14
CA LYS A 65 0.69 -17.82 9.98
C LYS A 65 0.15 -19.17 9.52
N MET A 66 0.19 -19.46 8.22
CA MET A 66 -0.20 -20.76 7.69
C MET A 66 0.81 -21.85 8.06
N GLU A 67 2.11 -21.53 8.09
CA GLU A 67 3.15 -22.42 8.60
C GLU A 67 2.93 -22.76 10.07
N ASP A 68 2.71 -21.74 10.93
CA ASP A 68 2.36 -21.93 12.35
C ASP A 68 1.15 -22.87 12.51
N PHE A 69 0.13 -22.71 11.67
CA PHE A 69 -1.07 -23.54 11.70
C PHE A 69 -0.80 -24.98 11.24
N GLY A 70 0.03 -25.16 10.21
CA GLY A 70 0.47 -26.48 9.77
C GLY A 70 1.24 -27.24 10.84
N GLU A 71 2.12 -26.57 11.57
CA GLU A 71 2.84 -27.14 12.71
C GLU A 71 1.87 -27.54 13.84
N ALA A 72 0.89 -26.70 14.16
CA ALA A 72 -0.12 -27.02 15.16
C ALA A 72 -0.94 -28.27 14.81
N ILE A 73 -1.30 -28.47 13.53
CA ILE A 73 -1.98 -29.69 13.07
C ILE A 73 -1.06 -30.90 13.24
N TYR A 74 0.19 -30.80 12.78
CA TYR A 74 1.16 -31.88 12.87
C TYR A 74 1.34 -32.37 14.32
N LEU A 75 1.42 -31.45 15.28
CA LEU A 75 1.51 -31.79 16.71
C LEU A 75 0.28 -32.52 17.27
N LEU A 76 -0.88 -32.38 16.63
CA LEU A 76 -2.11 -33.08 17.01
C LEU A 76 -2.25 -34.45 16.33
N GLU A 77 -1.45 -34.75 15.31
CA GLU A 77 -1.46 -36.05 14.65
C GLU A 77 -1.10 -37.16 15.66
N ARG A 78 -1.86 -38.25 15.63
CA ARG A 78 -1.60 -39.44 16.44
C ARG A 78 -1.28 -40.60 15.52
N GLU A 79 -0.23 -41.35 15.83
CA GLU A 79 0.05 -42.59 15.13
C GLU A 79 -1.11 -43.57 15.33
N ALA A 80 -1.64 -44.11 14.22
CA ALA A 80 -2.54 -45.24 14.28
C ALA A 80 -1.72 -46.49 14.60
N GLU A 81 -2.09 -47.23 15.66
CA GLU A 81 -1.48 -48.52 15.99
C GLU A 81 -1.49 -49.43 14.74
N LYS A 82 -0.29 -49.76 14.25
CA LYS A 82 -0.11 -50.80 13.25
C LYS A 82 -0.43 -52.14 13.92
N ARG A 83 -1.65 -52.64 13.72
CA ARG A 83 -2.05 -54.02 14.03
C ARG A 83 -1.44 -55.00 13.04
#